data_AF-A0A969L2Y0-F1
#
_entry.id   AF-A0A969L2Y0-F1
#
_cell.length_a   1.000
_cell.length_b   1.000
_cell.length_c   1.000
_cell.angle_alpha   90.00
_cell.angle_beta   90.00
_cell.angle_gamma   90.00
#
_symmetry.space_group_name_H-M   'P 1'
#
loop_
_entity.id
_entity.type
_entity.pdbx_description
1 polymer ?
#
loop_
_entity_poly.entity_id
_entity_poly.type
_entity_poly.pdbx_seq_one_letter_code
_entity_poly.pdbx_strand_id
1 'polypeptide(L)'
;MGDYQPEGQTEKVDLTLRMNDDARRDLKQLLDLPLGYVNDQVIVVGQVAQVQDTLAPARLSRANRQSSLTIKVGSAGRANADVTNDIEAALRTQVDFPAGYGFQFTGQADYQRQSFQDLTGALVLSILLIYMLLVALYQSWLQPLAIMFALPVTLVGAFGGLWLTGNTLNVMSLLGISQCW
;
A
#
# COMPACT_ATOMS: atom_id res chain seq x y z
N MET A 1 3.85 11.97 36.01
CA MET A 1 2.58 12.37 35.38
C MET A 1 1.65 12.73 36.52
N GLY A 2 1.37 14.02 36.71
CA GLY A 2 0.44 14.48 37.74
C GLY A 2 -0.46 15.53 37.10
N ASP A 3 -1.76 15.27 37.10
CA ASP A 3 -2.75 16.18 36.55
C ASP A 3 -2.90 17.35 37.52
N TYR A 4 -2.38 18.53 37.16
CA TYR A 4 -2.55 19.75 37.95
C TYR A 4 -3.55 20.66 37.25
N GLN A 5 -4.66 20.97 37.91
CA GLN A 5 -5.61 21.99 37.47
C GLN A 5 -5.30 23.30 38.21
N PRO A 6 -4.64 24.28 37.56
CA PRO A 6 -4.55 25.61 38.14
C PRO A 6 -5.93 26.26 38.18
N GLU A 7 -6.32 26.83 39.32
CA GLU A 7 -7.63 27.48 39.48
C GLU A 7 -7.80 28.61 38.45
N GLY A 8 -8.86 28.52 37.63
CA GLY A 8 -9.25 29.55 36.65
C GLY A 8 -9.14 29.15 35.18
N GLN A 9 -8.70 27.94 34.83
CA GLN A 9 -8.69 27.45 33.44
C GLN A 9 -9.39 26.09 33.33
N THR A 10 -10.28 25.95 32.34
CA THR A 10 -11.04 24.71 32.06
C THR A 10 -10.19 23.65 31.35
N GLU A 11 -8.95 23.99 30.98
CA GLU A 11 -8.07 23.14 30.17
C GLU A 11 -7.01 22.47 31.05
N LYS A 12 -6.91 21.14 30.94
CA LYS A 12 -5.93 20.34 31.67
C LYS A 12 -4.54 20.57 31.06
N VAL A 13 -3.57 20.93 31.88
CA VAL A 13 -2.18 21.11 31.44
C VAL A 13 -1.33 19.96 31.95
N ASP A 14 -0.69 19.24 31.02
CA ASP A 14 0.24 18.17 31.35
C ASP A 14 1.57 18.76 31.86
N LEU A 15 1.84 18.57 33.16
CA LEU A 15 3.11 18.94 33.77
C LEU A 15 4.09 17.76 33.71
N THR A 16 5.16 17.94 32.92
CA THR A 16 6.27 16.99 32.87
C THR A 16 7.49 17.59 33.57
N LEU A 17 7.88 16.99 34.68
CA LEU A 17 9.15 17.31 35.34
C LEU A 17 10.27 16.57 34.61
N ARG A 18 11.22 17.34 34.08
CA ARG A 18 12.40 16.82 33.38
C ARG A 18 13.65 17.52 33.91
N MET A 19 14.69 16.73 34.15
CA MET A 19 16.00 17.22 34.58
C MET A 19 16.71 17.90 33.41
N ASN A 20 17.61 18.85 33.70
CA ASN A 20 18.30 19.66 32.68
C ASN A 20 18.99 18.78 31.62
N ASP A 21 18.97 19.23 30.37
CA ASP A 21 19.43 18.48 29.20
C ASP A 21 20.94 18.19 29.26
N ASP A 22 21.71 19.05 29.92
CA ASP A 22 23.17 18.90 30.07
C ASP A 22 23.57 17.67 30.90
N ALA A 23 22.68 17.14 31.74
CA ALA A 23 22.96 15.98 32.58
C ALA A 23 22.65 14.63 31.89
N ARG A 24 22.24 14.64 30.61
CA ARG A 24 21.75 13.44 29.88
C ARG A 24 22.37 13.25 28.51
N ARG A 25 23.33 14.08 28.11
CA ARG A 25 23.90 14.04 26.75
C ARG A 25 24.80 12.83 26.55
N ASP A 26 25.55 12.47 27.59
CA ASP A 26 26.49 11.36 27.52
C ASP A 26 26.05 10.16 28.35
N LEU A 27 26.34 8.97 27.83
CA LEU A 27 26.09 7.70 28.52
C LEU A 27 26.73 7.65 29.91
N LYS A 28 27.93 8.26 30.07
CA LYS A 28 28.62 8.36 31.36
C LYS A 28 27.86 9.24 32.35
N GLN A 29 27.27 10.35 31.91
CA GLN A 29 26.50 11.26 32.76
C GLN A 29 25.17 10.63 33.20
N LEU A 30 24.56 9.81 32.34
CA LEU A 30 23.38 9.02 32.65
C LEU A 30 23.65 7.99 33.76
N LEU A 31 24.84 7.40 33.79
CA LEU A 31 25.25 6.44 34.82
C LEU A 31 25.54 7.11 36.17
N ASP A 32 25.97 8.37 36.18
CA ASP A 32 26.25 9.16 37.39
C ASP A 32 25.02 9.88 37.96
N LEU A 33 23.84 9.67 37.37
CA LEU A 33 22.61 10.34 37.82
C LEU A 33 22.21 9.84 39.23
N PRO A 34 21.98 10.73 40.21
CA PRO A 34 21.54 10.32 41.54
C PRO A 34 20.07 9.88 41.50
N LEU A 35 19.79 8.66 41.93
CA LEU A 35 18.42 8.11 42.02
C LEU A 35 17.79 8.35 43.39
N GLY A 36 18.60 8.44 44.44
CA GLY A 36 18.13 8.63 45.81
C GLY A 36 19.25 8.43 46.83
N TYR A 37 18.88 8.59 48.10
CA TYR A 37 19.77 8.41 49.23
C TYR A 37 19.35 7.17 50.01
N VAL A 38 20.32 6.31 50.34
CA VAL A 38 20.14 5.18 51.26
C VAL A 38 21.24 5.28 52.29
N ASN A 39 20.89 5.37 53.58
CA ASN A 39 21.85 5.51 54.68
C ASN A 39 22.85 6.67 54.48
N ASP A 40 22.36 7.86 54.11
CA ASP A 40 23.17 9.05 53.78
C ASP A 40 24.20 8.88 52.64
N GLN A 41 24.16 7.77 51.90
CA GLN A 41 24.93 7.59 50.66
C GLN A 41 24.06 7.78 49.42
N VAL A 42 24.61 8.53 48.45
CA VAL A 42 23.99 8.72 47.14
C VAL A 42 24.15 7.44 46.33
N ILE A 43 23.03 6.88 45.86
CA ILE A 43 23.04 5.78 44.89
C ILE A 43 22.87 6.37 43.49
N VAL A 44 23.80 6.01 42.60
CA VAL A 44 23.77 6.43 41.19
C VAL A 44 23.21 5.32 40.29
N VAL A 45 22.68 5.70 39.13
CA VAL A 45 22.08 4.77 38.15
C VAL A 45 23.02 3.62 37.77
N GLY A 46 24.31 3.89 37.61
CA GLY A 46 25.31 2.89 37.21
C GLY A 46 25.53 1.78 38.24
N GLN A 47 25.10 1.95 39.50
CA GLN A 47 25.17 0.91 40.52
C GLN A 47 23.98 -0.07 40.46
N VAL A 48 22.89 0.30 39.79
CA VAL A 48 21.64 -0.47 39.76
C VAL A 48 21.24 -0.94 38.37
N ALA A 49 21.83 -0.39 37.30
CA ALA A 49 21.50 -0.72 35.93
C ALA A 49 22.75 -0.87 35.05
N GLN A 50 22.77 -1.90 34.21
CA GLN A 50 23.78 -2.08 33.18
C GLN A 50 23.24 -1.55 31.84
N VAL A 51 23.91 -0.55 31.28
CA VAL A 51 23.54 0.03 29.98
C VAL A 51 24.45 -0.55 28.90
N GLN A 52 23.85 -1.07 27.83
CA GLN A 52 24.55 -1.62 26.68
C GLN A 52 23.97 -1.00 25.41
N ASP A 53 24.85 -0.51 24.53
CA ASP A 53 24.45 -0.06 23.21
C ASP A 53 24.10 -1.28 22.36
N THR A 54 22.82 -1.38 21.99
CA THR A 54 22.33 -2.43 21.09
C THR A 54 21.66 -1.81 19.87
N LEU A 55 21.83 -2.47 18.73
CA LEU A 55 21.10 -2.13 17.51
C LEU A 55 19.70 -2.75 17.61
N ALA A 56 18.70 -1.92 17.87
CA ALA A 56 17.30 -2.30 17.85
C ALA A 56 16.58 -1.62 16.67
N PRO A 57 15.60 -2.27 16.03
CA PRO A 57 14.81 -1.63 14.99
C PRO A 57 14.07 -0.42 15.57
N ALA A 58 14.32 0.76 15.02
CA ALA A 58 13.73 2.02 15.48
C ALA A 58 12.19 2.02 15.42
N ARG A 59 11.61 1.18 14.55
CA ARG A 59 10.17 1.00 14.44
C ARG A 59 9.83 -0.42 14.03
N LEU A 60 9.01 -1.08 14.85
CA LEU A 60 8.43 -2.36 14.49
C LEU A 60 7.21 -2.12 13.60
N SER A 61 7.39 -2.24 12.27
CA SER A 61 6.27 -2.19 11.34
C SER A 61 5.59 -3.57 11.30
N ARG A 62 4.25 -3.56 11.33
CA ARG A 62 3.45 -4.78 11.25
C ARG A 62 2.40 -4.62 10.17
N ALA A 63 2.24 -5.65 9.34
CA ALA A 63 1.15 -5.81 8.41
C ALA A 63 0.43 -7.12 8.75
N ASN A 64 -0.90 -7.12 8.82
CA ASN A 64 -1.70 -8.30 9.15
C ASN A 64 -1.23 -9.07 10.41
N ARG A 65 -0.83 -8.34 11.45
CA ARG A 65 -0.28 -8.86 12.73
C ARG A 65 1.07 -9.58 12.62
N GLN A 66 1.70 -9.60 11.45
CA GLN A 66 3.04 -10.15 11.23
C GLN A 66 4.07 -9.02 11.17
N SER A 67 5.29 -9.27 11.64
CA SER A 67 6.39 -8.31 11.50
C SER A 67 6.73 -8.16 10.02
N SER A 68 6.71 -6.93 9.52
CA SER A 68 6.86 -6.65 8.09
C SER A 68 7.92 -5.58 7.84
N LEU A 69 8.73 -5.76 6.80
CA LEU A 69 9.61 -4.72 6.29
C LEU A 69 9.00 -4.11 5.03
N THR A 70 8.68 -2.81 5.07
CA THR A 70 8.11 -2.11 3.92
C THR A 70 9.22 -1.54 3.04
N ILE A 71 9.32 -2.04 1.82
CA ILE A 71 10.22 -1.50 0.78
C ILE A 71 9.36 -0.67 -0.18
N LYS A 72 9.71 0.61 -0.35
CA LYS A 72 9.03 1.51 -1.27
C LYS A 72 9.82 1.60 -2.56
N VAL A 73 9.16 1.32 -3.68
CA VAL A 73 9.75 1.40 -5.03
C VAL A 73 8.84 2.28 -5.88
N GLY A 74 9.43 3.26 -6.57
CA GLY A 74 8.74 4.07 -7.56
C GLY A 74 9.15 3.65 -8.97
N SER A 75 8.18 3.60 -9.89
CA SER A 75 8.49 3.45 -11.32
C SER A 75 8.58 4.82 -11.96
N ALA A 76 9.50 4.98 -12.92
CA ALA A 76 9.59 6.18 -13.76
C ALA A 76 9.63 5.73 -15.23
N GLY A 77 8.69 6.22 -16.04
CA GLY A 77 8.65 5.95 -17.48
C GLY A 77 8.19 4.56 -17.92
N ARG A 78 7.75 3.69 -16.99
CA ARG A 78 7.16 2.37 -17.29
C ARG A 78 5.79 2.23 -16.64
N ALA A 79 4.93 1.39 -17.21
CA ALA A 79 3.65 1.07 -16.57
C ALA A 79 3.89 0.35 -15.24
N ASN A 80 3.15 0.76 -14.20
CA ASN A 80 3.28 0.17 -12.86
C ASN A 80 3.02 -1.35 -12.85
N ALA A 81 2.13 -1.82 -13.73
CA ALA A 81 1.83 -3.25 -13.86
C ALA A 81 3.06 -4.06 -14.31
N ASP A 82 3.78 -3.58 -15.33
CA ASP A 82 4.96 -4.25 -15.86
C ASP A 82 6.08 -4.32 -14.83
N VAL A 83 6.35 -3.21 -14.13
CA VAL A 83 7.37 -3.16 -13.10
C VAL A 83 7.04 -4.09 -11.93
N THR A 84 5.76 -4.17 -11.55
CA THR A 84 5.32 -5.09 -10.48
C THR A 84 5.51 -6.55 -10.91
N ASN A 85 5.18 -6.88 -12.16
CA ASN A 85 5.34 -8.23 -12.69
C ASN A 85 6.82 -8.64 -12.81
N ASP A 86 7.69 -7.73 -13.26
CA ASP A 86 9.14 -7.96 -13.34
C ASP A 86 9.73 -8.21 -11.93
N ILE A 87 9.33 -7.41 -10.94
CA ILE A 87 9.77 -7.59 -9.55
C ILE A 87 9.26 -8.92 -9.00
N GLU A 88 8.00 -9.28 -9.25
CA GLU A 88 7.45 -10.57 -8.82
C GLU A 88 8.20 -11.76 -9.42
N ALA A 89 8.54 -11.69 -10.71
CA ALA A 89 9.32 -12.71 -11.40
C ALA A 89 10.76 -12.81 -10.85
N ALA A 90 11.40 -11.66 -10.60
CA ALA A 90 12.75 -11.61 -10.01
C ALA A 90 12.77 -12.16 -8.58
N LEU A 91 11.79 -11.78 -7.74
CA LEU A 91 11.68 -12.28 -6.37
C LEU A 91 11.47 -13.80 -6.31
N ARG A 92 10.69 -14.36 -7.23
CA ARG A 92 10.47 -15.82 -7.30
C ARG A 92 11.68 -16.61 -7.76
N THR A 93 12.58 -15.99 -8.52
CA THR A 93 13.73 -16.69 -9.14
C THR A 93 15.05 -16.45 -8.43
N GLN A 94 15.22 -15.29 -7.78
CA GLN A 94 16.50 -14.86 -7.20
C GLN A 94 16.50 -14.87 -5.68
N VAL A 95 15.33 -14.93 -5.02
CA VAL A 95 15.24 -14.86 -3.55
C VAL A 95 14.59 -16.14 -3.04
N ASP A 96 15.39 -16.94 -2.33
CA ASP A 96 14.90 -18.11 -1.62
C ASP A 96 14.45 -17.66 -0.23
N PHE A 97 13.14 -17.59 -0.02
CA PHE A 97 12.58 -17.17 1.26
C PHE A 97 12.66 -18.35 2.25
N PRO A 98 13.32 -18.19 3.42
CA PRO A 98 13.30 -19.23 4.45
C PRO A 98 11.87 -19.48 4.94
N ALA A 99 11.60 -20.71 5.42
CA ALA A 99 10.26 -21.12 5.83
C ALA A 99 9.62 -20.12 6.82
N GLY A 100 8.42 -19.63 6.48
CA GLY A 100 7.68 -18.64 7.26
C GLY A 100 7.85 -17.19 6.82
N TYR A 101 8.75 -16.90 5.87
CA TYR A 101 8.86 -15.59 5.23
C TYR A 101 8.17 -15.59 3.87
N GLY A 102 7.52 -14.47 3.57
CA GLY A 102 6.87 -14.25 2.28
C GLY A 102 6.88 -12.77 1.93
N PHE A 103 6.49 -12.47 0.70
CA PHE A 103 6.32 -11.11 0.22
C PHE A 103 4.87 -10.88 -0.18
N GLN A 104 4.38 -9.67 0.04
CA GLN A 104 3.08 -9.24 -0.43
C GLN A 104 3.23 -7.84 -1.02
N PHE A 105 2.71 -7.66 -2.24
CA PHE A 105 2.59 -6.32 -2.82
C PHE A 105 1.46 -5.59 -2.11
N THR A 106 1.68 -4.31 -1.78
CA THR A 106 0.69 -3.48 -1.11
C THR A 106 0.61 -2.12 -1.79
N GLY A 107 -0.47 -1.39 -1.55
CA GLY A 107 -0.67 -0.06 -2.11
C GLY A 107 -1.19 -0.12 -3.56
N GLN A 108 -0.71 0.79 -4.41
CA GLN A 108 -1.31 1.04 -5.72
C GLN A 108 -1.33 -0.19 -6.64
N ALA A 109 -0.28 -1.02 -6.61
CA ALA A 109 -0.22 -2.22 -7.44
C ALA A 109 -1.30 -3.25 -7.07
N ASP A 110 -1.57 -3.41 -5.77
CA ASP A 110 -2.58 -4.34 -5.26
C ASP A 110 -3.99 -3.83 -5.57
N TYR A 111 -4.28 -2.55 -5.30
CA TYR A 111 -5.55 -1.91 -5.66
C TYR A 111 -5.83 -1.96 -7.16
N GLN A 112 -4.81 -1.76 -8.00
CA GLN A 112 -4.95 -1.84 -9.44
C GLN A 112 -5.31 -3.25 -9.89
N ARG A 113 -4.63 -4.28 -9.36
CA ARG A 113 -4.93 -5.69 -9.67
C ARG A 113 -6.34 -6.07 -9.23
N GLN A 114 -6.74 -5.69 -8.01
CA GLN A 114 -8.07 -5.99 -7.49
C GLN A 114 -9.17 -5.30 -8.30
N SER A 115 -8.99 -4.01 -8.61
CA SER A 115 -9.94 -3.27 -9.46
C SER A 115 -10.05 -3.88 -10.86
N PHE A 116 -8.94 -4.32 -11.46
CA PHE A 116 -8.96 -5.03 -12.74
C PHE A 116 -9.70 -6.36 -12.66
N GLN A 117 -9.53 -7.13 -11.58
CA GLN A 117 -10.25 -8.39 -11.38
C GLN A 117 -11.75 -8.15 -11.24
N ASP A 118 -12.15 -7.15 -10.44
CA ASP A 118 -13.55 -6.78 -10.24
C ASP A 118 -14.18 -6.28 -11.54
N LEU A 119 -13.49 -5.42 -12.30
CA LEU A 119 -13.94 -4.95 -13.60
C LEU A 119 -14.08 -6.09 -14.62
N THR A 120 -13.11 -7.01 -14.66
CA THR A 120 -13.14 -8.16 -15.57
C THR A 120 -14.28 -9.10 -15.20
N GLY A 121 -14.47 -9.37 -13.91
CA GLY A 121 -15.59 -10.18 -13.42
C GLY A 121 -16.95 -9.56 -13.73
N ALA A 122 -17.09 -8.25 -13.49
CA ALA A 122 -18.30 -7.50 -13.83
C ALA A 122 -18.57 -7.53 -15.34
N LEU A 123 -17.55 -7.32 -16.18
CA LEU A 123 -17.67 -7.35 -17.63
C LEU A 123 -18.13 -8.72 -18.15
N VAL A 124 -17.52 -9.81 -17.66
CA VAL A 124 -17.92 -11.18 -18.04
C VAL A 124 -19.37 -11.44 -17.61
N LEU A 125 -19.76 -11.01 -16.41
CA LEU A 125 -21.12 -11.16 -15.93
C LEU A 125 -22.12 -10.36 -16.77
N SER A 126 -21.79 -9.10 -17.12
CA SER A 126 -22.62 -8.26 -17.98
C SER A 126 -22.80 -8.86 -19.37
N ILE A 127 -21.73 -9.37 -19.98
CA ILE A 127 -21.78 -10.08 -21.26
C ILE A 127 -22.73 -11.28 -21.15
N LEU A 128 -22.57 -12.13 -20.13
CA LEU A 128 -23.46 -13.28 -19.94
C LEU A 128 -24.94 -12.89 -19.77
N LEU A 129 -25.22 -11.83 -19.00
CA LEU A 129 -26.59 -11.34 -18.81
C LEU A 129 -27.20 -10.81 -20.11
N ILE A 130 -26.44 -10.04 -20.89
CA ILE A 130 -26.87 -9.53 -22.20
C ILE A 130 -27.10 -10.69 -23.17
N TYR A 131 -26.22 -11.68 -23.18
CA TYR A 131 -26.39 -12.88 -24.00
C TYR A 131 -27.70 -13.60 -23.68
N MET A 132 -27.99 -13.84 -22.39
CA MET A 132 -29.22 -14.50 -21.97
C MET A 132 -30.47 -13.70 -22.36
N LEU A 133 -30.41 -12.37 -22.25
CA LEU A 133 -31.49 -11.48 -22.66
C LEU A 133 -31.74 -11.55 -24.18
N LEU A 134 -30.68 -11.52 -24.99
CA LEU A 134 -30.79 -11.62 -26.45
C LEU A 134 -31.32 -13.00 -26.88
N VAL A 135 -30.86 -14.09 -26.25
CA VAL A 135 -31.39 -15.45 -26.53
C VAL A 135 -32.88 -15.52 -26.21
N ALA A 136 -33.32 -14.92 -25.09
CA ALA A 136 -34.73 -14.87 -24.73
C ALA A 136 -35.57 -14.02 -25.70
N LEU A 137 -35.00 -12.93 -26.25
CA LEU A 137 -35.70 -12.04 -27.17
C LEU A 137 -35.81 -12.62 -28.59
N TYR A 138 -34.73 -13.18 -29.12
CA TYR A 138 -34.68 -13.70 -30.49
C TYR A 138 -35.08 -15.17 -30.60
N GLN A 139 -35.26 -15.86 -29.47
CA GLN A 139 -35.60 -17.28 -29.38
C GLN A 139 -34.63 -18.18 -30.19
N SER A 140 -33.41 -17.69 -30.41
CA SER A 140 -32.38 -18.27 -31.26
C SER A 140 -31.03 -18.09 -30.59
N TRP A 141 -30.22 -19.14 -30.60
CA TRP A 141 -28.91 -19.19 -29.91
C TRP A 141 -27.77 -18.64 -30.77
N LEU A 142 -27.91 -18.67 -32.10
CA LEU A 142 -26.87 -18.27 -33.05
C LEU A 142 -26.85 -16.77 -33.32
N GLN A 143 -28.02 -16.11 -33.36
CA GLN A 143 -28.11 -14.68 -33.65
C GLN A 143 -27.42 -13.81 -32.57
N PRO A 144 -27.62 -14.05 -31.26
CA PRO A 144 -26.96 -13.29 -30.21
C PRO A 144 -25.44 -13.42 -30.25
N LEU A 145 -24.92 -14.62 -30.55
CA LEU A 145 -23.49 -14.88 -30.60
C LEU A 145 -22.82 -14.06 -31.72
N ALA A 146 -23.44 -13.96 -32.90
CA ALA A 146 -22.93 -13.15 -34.00
C ALA A 146 -22.83 -11.66 -33.64
N ILE A 147 -23.83 -11.12 -32.93
CA ILE A 147 -23.83 -9.72 -32.46
C ILE A 147 -22.73 -9.49 -31.42
N MET A 148 -22.51 -10.46 -30.52
CA MET A 148 -21.45 -10.37 -29.52
C MET A 148 -20.04 -10.37 -30.11
N PHE A 149 -19.81 -11.12 -31.20
CA PHE A 149 -18.52 -11.11 -31.89
C PHE A 149 -18.30 -9.85 -32.75
N ALA A 150 -19.37 -9.18 -33.19
CA ALA A 150 -19.23 -7.92 -33.91
C ALA A 150 -18.61 -6.81 -33.02
N LEU A 151 -18.96 -6.76 -31.74
CA LEU A 151 -18.45 -5.78 -30.76
C LEU A 151 -16.91 -5.73 -30.62
N PRO A 152 -16.20 -6.83 -30.31
CA PRO A 152 -14.74 -6.81 -30.21
C PRO A 152 -14.08 -6.55 -31.57
N VAL A 153 -14.70 -6.99 -32.68
CA VAL A 153 -14.17 -6.77 -34.04
C VAL A 153 -14.21 -5.28 -34.42
N THR A 154 -15.31 -4.57 -34.12
CA THR A 154 -15.38 -3.12 -34.37
C THR A 154 -14.36 -2.36 -33.52
N LEU A 155 -14.16 -2.77 -32.27
CA LEU A 155 -13.16 -2.18 -31.39
C LEU A 155 -11.74 -2.30 -31.98
N VAL A 156 -11.36 -3.49 -32.45
CA VAL A 156 -10.06 -3.73 -33.12
C VAL A 156 -9.94 -2.89 -34.39
N GLY A 157 -11.01 -2.81 -35.19
CA GLY A 157 -11.04 -1.96 -36.38
C GLY A 157 -10.84 -0.47 -36.06
N ALA A 158 -11.44 0.02 -34.98
CA ALA A 158 -11.33 1.42 -34.58
C ALA A 158 -9.93 1.77 -34.04
N PHE A 159 -9.35 0.91 -33.20
CA PHE A 159 -7.96 1.08 -32.74
C PHE A 159 -6.97 0.97 -33.90
N GLY A 160 -7.18 0.03 -34.82
CA GLY A 160 -6.39 -0.10 -36.03
C GLY A 160 -6.47 1.15 -36.92
N GLY A 161 -7.66 1.72 -37.10
CA GLY A 161 -7.87 2.96 -37.84
C GLY A 161 -7.17 4.17 -37.20
N LEU A 162 -7.19 4.27 -35.87
CA LEU A 162 -6.49 5.31 -35.12
C LEU A 162 -4.97 5.20 -35.26
N TRP A 163 -4.44 3.98 -35.17
CA TRP A 163 -3.02 3.72 -35.36
C TRP A 163 -2.56 4.10 -36.77
N LEU A 164 -3.37 3.76 -37.78
CA LEU A 164 -3.06 4.05 -39.19
C LEU A 164 -3.15 5.55 -39.53
N THR A 165 -4.04 6.28 -38.87
CA THR A 165 -4.19 7.74 -39.05
C THR A 165 -3.21 8.57 -38.21
N GLY A 166 -2.41 7.93 -37.34
CA GLY A 166 -1.45 8.62 -36.46
C GLY A 166 -2.11 9.53 -35.42
N ASN A 167 -3.44 9.44 -35.25
CA ASN A 167 -4.18 10.25 -34.31
C ASN A 167 -4.09 9.65 -32.90
N THR A 168 -3.86 10.51 -31.91
CA THR A 168 -3.90 10.12 -30.51
C THR A 168 -5.34 9.85 -30.05
N LEU A 169 -5.49 9.10 -28.97
CA LEU A 169 -6.77 8.97 -28.25
C LEU A 169 -7.16 10.33 -27.64
N ASN A 170 -7.91 11.12 -28.41
CA ASN A 170 -8.54 12.35 -27.96
C ASN A 170 -10.05 12.11 -27.78
N VAL A 171 -10.73 13.02 -27.09
CA VAL A 171 -12.19 13.04 -26.90
C VAL A 171 -12.92 12.85 -28.24
N MET A 172 -12.44 13.47 -29.32
CA MET A 172 -13.04 13.31 -30.65
C MET A 172 -12.94 11.87 -31.18
N SER A 173 -11.80 11.22 -30.98
CA SER A 173 -11.60 9.81 -31.31
C SER A 173 -12.50 8.90 -30.45
N LEU A 174 -12.61 9.22 -29.16
CA LEU A 174 -13.45 8.46 -28.21
C LEU A 174 -14.94 8.53 -28.59
N LEU A 175 -15.41 9.72 -29.00
CA LEU A 175 -16.76 9.92 -29.51
C LEU A 175 -17.00 9.10 -30.78
N GLY A 176 -16.05 9.09 -31.72
CA GLY A 176 -16.15 8.29 -32.95
C GLY A 176 -16.26 6.78 -32.68
N ILE A 177 -15.48 6.25 -31.73
CA ILE A 177 -15.56 4.84 -31.33
C ILE A 177 -16.93 4.52 -30.72
N SER A 178 -17.46 5.41 -29.87
CA SER A 178 -18.77 5.20 -29.23
C SER A 178 -19.96 5.23 -30.21
N GLN A 179 -19.85 6.01 -31.29
CA GLN A 179 -20.88 6.14 -32.33
C GLN A 179 -20.80 5.05 -33.41
N CYS A 180 -19.72 4.26 -33.43
CA CYS A 180 -19.53 3.16 -34.37
C CYS A 180 -20.35 1.91 -34.00
N TRP A 181 -21.12 1.97 -32.91
CA TRP A 181 -21.99 0.90 -32.42
C TRP A 181 -23.47 1.28 -32.53
#